data_AF-A0A9D9HHM1-F1
#
_entry.id   AF-A0A9D9HHM1-F1
#
_cell.length_a   1.000
_cell.length_b   1.000
_cell.length_c   1.000
_cell.angle_alpha   90.00
_cell.angle_beta   90.00
_cell.angle_gamma   90.00
#
_symmetry.space_group_name_H-M   'P 1'
#
loop_
_entity.id
_entity.type
_entity.pdbx_description
1 polymer ?
#
loop_
_entity_poly.entity_id
_entity_poly.type
_entity_poly.pdbx_seq_one_letter_code
_entity_poly.pdbx_strand_id
1 'polypeptide(L)'
;MTEMFVRPQQKDADGAYAFCLEMDDSLSVYSLDFYTRIDCPPEDFAALGDMQLDIRLYSPAGKEYSECVYLPVGTFSASRYFSKDYIVPYRSGFRPSEPGRWTMKVTVIREEAVKGLRGLGVRLSRKDMQN
;
A
#
# COMPACT_ATOMS: atom_id res chain seq x y z
N MET A 1 12.82 9.51 2.73
CA MET A 1 11.76 8.74 2.04
C MET A 1 12.19 7.29 2.09
N THR A 2 11.26 6.40 2.43
CA THR A 2 11.52 4.96 2.57
C THR A 2 10.52 4.19 1.70
N GLU A 3 11.00 3.18 0.99
CA GLU A 3 10.18 2.34 0.10
C GLU A 3 10.37 0.87 0.46
N MET A 4 9.28 0.11 0.47
CA MET A 4 9.28 -1.32 0.72
C MET A 4 8.36 -2.01 -0.26
N PHE A 5 8.80 -3.14 -0.82
CA PHE A 5 8.01 -3.95 -1.74
C PHE A 5 7.97 -5.40 -1.25
N VAL A 6 6.77 -5.97 -1.18
CA VAL A 6 6.55 -7.36 -0.78
C VAL A 6 5.91 -8.10 -1.96
N ARG A 7 6.58 -9.17 -2.41
CA ARG A 7 6.05 -10.05 -3.45
C ARG A 7 4.96 -10.97 -2.88
N PRO A 8 4.03 -11.49 -3.70
CA PRO A 8 3.00 -12.41 -3.22
C PRO A 8 3.56 -13.65 -2.50
N GLN A 9 4.76 -14.13 -2.88
CA GLN A 9 5.41 -15.27 -2.20
C GLN A 9 6.03 -14.92 -0.84
N GLN A 10 6.10 -13.64 -0.49
CA GLN A 10 6.71 -13.13 0.74
C GLN A 10 5.67 -12.60 1.74
N LYS A 11 4.39 -12.89 1.50
CA LYS A 11 3.32 -12.59 2.43
C LYS A 11 3.54 -13.30 3.76
N ASP A 12 2.95 -12.75 4.80
CA ASP A 12 2.94 -13.40 6.11
C ASP A 12 2.05 -14.66 6.11
N ALA A 13 2.02 -15.35 7.25
CA ALA A 13 1.23 -16.58 7.42
C ALA A 13 -0.29 -16.34 7.25
N ASP A 14 -0.76 -15.10 7.40
CA ASP A 14 -2.16 -14.71 7.24
C ASP A 14 -2.48 -14.33 5.78
N GLY A 15 -1.49 -14.37 4.88
CA GLY A 15 -1.65 -13.96 3.48
C GLY A 15 -1.59 -12.45 3.26
N ALA A 16 -1.13 -11.68 4.24
CA ALA A 16 -1.02 -10.23 4.16
C ALA A 16 0.39 -9.78 3.73
N TYR A 17 0.44 -8.65 3.03
CA TYR A 17 1.66 -7.90 2.77
C TYR A 17 2.02 -7.09 4.02
N ALA A 18 3.10 -7.48 4.71
CA ALA A 18 3.53 -6.85 5.96
C ALA A 18 4.67 -5.85 5.71
N PHE A 19 4.53 -4.64 6.24
CA PHE A 19 5.47 -3.52 6.10
C PHE A 19 5.82 -2.94 7.47
N CYS A 20 7.09 -2.58 7.66
CA CYS A 20 7.57 -1.90 8.86
C CYS A 20 7.76 -0.41 8.58
N LEU A 21 6.88 0.42 9.13
CA LEU A 21 6.91 1.88 8.96
C LEU A 21 7.68 2.51 10.11
N GLU A 22 8.88 3.03 9.82
CA GLU A 22 9.67 3.79 10.79
C GLU A 22 9.14 5.22 10.89
N MET A 23 8.39 5.51 11.95
CA MET A 23 7.77 6.80 12.22
C MET A 23 8.20 7.31 13.59
N ASP A 24 9.51 7.51 13.74
CA ASP A 24 10.15 7.82 15.02
C ASP A 24 9.95 9.28 15.49
N ASP A 25 9.42 10.15 14.63
CA ASP A 25 9.17 11.55 14.94
C ASP A 25 7.66 11.87 14.90
N SER A 26 7.06 12.04 16.07
CA SER A 26 5.64 12.39 16.20
C SER A 26 5.30 13.83 15.81
N LEU A 27 6.29 14.70 15.63
CA LEU A 27 6.10 16.08 15.18
C LEU A 27 6.13 16.20 13.66
N SER A 28 6.75 15.21 12.98
CA SER A 28 6.78 15.12 11.54
C SER A 28 5.43 14.73 10.95
N VAL A 29 5.20 15.20 9.72
CA VAL A 29 4.01 14.84 8.93
C VAL A 29 4.43 13.80 7.90
N TYR A 30 3.68 12.71 7.83
CA TYR A 30 3.96 11.60 6.92
C TYR A 30 2.89 11.49 5.83
N SER A 31 3.32 10.95 4.70
CA SER A 31 2.47 10.51 3.61
C SER A 31 2.82 9.07 3.23
N LEU A 32 1.80 8.29 2.92
CA LEU A 32 1.87 6.92 2.47
C LEU A 32 1.25 6.81 1.09
N ASP A 33 2.02 6.25 0.17
CA ASP A 33 1.54 5.85 -1.15
C ASP A 33 1.65 4.33 -1.27
N PHE A 34 0.63 3.70 -1.86
CA PHE A 34 0.76 2.32 -2.33
C PHE A 34 1.36 2.33 -3.72
N TYR A 35 2.18 1.32 -4.01
CA TYR A 35 2.60 1.06 -5.38
C TYR A 35 2.52 -0.42 -5.71
N THR A 36 2.18 -0.74 -6.95
CA THR A 36 2.03 -2.13 -7.39
C THR A 36 2.36 -2.24 -8.88
N ARG A 37 2.63 -3.46 -9.31
CA ARG A 37 2.76 -3.84 -10.71
C ARG A 37 1.77 -4.94 -11.03
N ILE A 38 1.03 -4.76 -12.11
CA ILE A 38 0.13 -5.78 -12.67
C ILE A 38 0.59 -6.12 -14.09
N ASP A 39 0.88 -7.39 -14.31
CA ASP A 39 1.26 -7.97 -15.59
C ASP A 39 0.09 -8.73 -16.20
N CYS A 40 -0.71 -8.06 -17.02
CA CYS A 40 -1.85 -8.69 -17.70
C CYS A 40 -2.14 -8.04 -19.06
N PRO A 41 -2.79 -8.76 -19.98
CA PRO A 41 -3.28 -8.18 -21.22
C PRO A 41 -4.21 -6.97 -20.97
N PRO A 42 -4.26 -5.97 -21.88
CA PRO A 42 -5.13 -4.80 -21.72
C PRO A 42 -6.62 -5.15 -21.52
N GLU A 43 -7.11 -6.21 -22.14
CA GLU A 43 -8.49 -6.69 -22.01
C GLU A 43 -8.81 -7.22 -20.61
N ASP A 44 -7.90 -8.00 -20.03
CA ASP A 44 -8.01 -8.49 -18.65
C ASP A 44 -7.91 -7.32 -17.67
N PHE A 45 -7.03 -6.35 -17.97
CA PHE A 45 -6.88 -5.16 -17.16
C PHE A 45 -8.15 -4.31 -17.13
N ALA A 46 -8.80 -4.11 -18.28
CA ALA A 46 -10.04 -3.34 -18.37
C ALA A 46 -11.22 -4.02 -17.65
N ALA A 47 -11.16 -5.33 -17.47
CA ALA A 47 -12.12 -6.09 -16.68
C ALA A 47 -11.83 -6.05 -15.16
N LEU A 48 -10.66 -5.57 -14.74
CA LEU A 48 -10.40 -5.33 -13.32
C LEU A 48 -11.30 -4.19 -12.86
N GLY A 49 -12.10 -4.47 -11.83
CA GLY A 49 -12.75 -3.43 -11.03
C GLY A 49 -11.81 -2.90 -9.96
N ASP A 50 -12.29 -1.95 -9.16
CA ASP A 50 -11.52 -1.36 -8.07
C ASP A 50 -10.97 -2.43 -7.11
N MET A 51 -9.69 -2.33 -6.82
CA MET A 51 -9.01 -3.29 -5.95
C MET A 51 -9.28 -2.93 -4.50
N GLN A 52 -10.01 -3.80 -3.80
CA GLN A 52 -10.31 -3.62 -2.39
C GLN A 52 -9.15 -4.12 -1.52
N LEU A 53 -8.71 -3.29 -0.58
CA LEU A 53 -7.66 -3.59 0.38
C LEU A 53 -8.22 -3.52 1.81
N ASP A 54 -7.94 -4.54 2.61
CA ASP A 54 -8.09 -4.49 4.08
C ASP A 54 -6.73 -4.13 4.68
N ILE A 55 -6.67 -3.01 5.39
CA ILE A 55 -5.44 -2.47 5.99
C ILE A 55 -5.56 -2.57 7.49
N ARG A 56 -4.57 -3.19 8.12
CA ARG A 56 -4.42 -3.23 9.57
C ARG A 56 -3.09 -2.62 9.95
N LEU A 57 -3.15 -1.59 10.78
CA LEU A 57 -2.02 -0.84 11.24
C LEU A 57 -1.88 -1.05 12.74
N TYR A 58 -0.70 -1.50 13.18
CA TYR A 58 -0.38 -1.76 14.57
C TYR A 58 0.62 -0.71 15.05
N SER A 59 0.28 -0.06 16.15
CA SER A 59 1.13 0.93 16.80
C SER A 59 2.29 0.27 17.56
N PRO A 60 3.37 1.01 17.88
CA PRO A 60 4.45 0.55 18.74
C PRO A 60 3.97 -0.06 20.07
N ALA A 61 2.91 0.50 20.66
CA ALA A 61 2.27 0.00 21.88
C ALA A 61 1.29 -1.17 21.64
N GLY A 62 1.15 -1.64 20.41
CA GLY A 62 0.30 -2.77 20.03
C GLY A 62 -1.17 -2.43 19.79
N LYS A 63 -1.54 -1.15 19.63
CA LYS A 63 -2.92 -0.78 19.28
C LYS A 63 -3.17 -1.05 17.81
N GLU A 64 -4.28 -1.70 17.52
CA GLU A 64 -4.72 -2.01 16.16
C GLU A 64 -5.68 -0.93 15.64
N TYR A 65 -5.45 -0.53 14.38
CA TYR A 65 -6.32 0.31 13.59
C TYR A 65 -6.62 -0.41 12.28
N SER A 66 -7.88 -0.52 11.91
CA SER A 66 -8.28 -1.20 10.68
C SER A 66 -9.08 -0.27 9.78
N GLU A 67 -8.81 -0.30 8.48
CA GLU A 67 -9.62 0.38 7.48
C GLU A 67 -9.67 -0.40 6.17
N CYS A 68 -10.77 -0.26 5.45
CA CYS A 68 -10.94 -0.82 4.12
C CYS A 68 -10.86 0.30 3.09
N VAL A 69 -9.98 0.17 2.11
CA VAL A 69 -9.82 1.15 1.02
C VAL A 69 -9.97 0.50 -0.34
N TYR A 70 -10.32 1.31 -1.33
CA TYR A 70 -10.45 0.89 -2.72
C TYR A 70 -9.42 1.63 -3.55
N LEU A 71 -8.55 0.89 -4.24
CA LEU A 71 -7.65 1.47 -5.24
C LEU A 71 -8.40 1.53 -6.58
N PRO A 72 -8.76 2.74 -7.05
CA PRO A 72 -9.61 2.87 -8.21
C PRO A 72 -8.85 2.51 -9.48
N VAL A 73 -9.39 1.65 -10.34
CA VAL A 73 -8.73 1.24 -11.59
C VAL A 73 -8.45 2.44 -12.52
N GLY A 74 -9.17 3.55 -12.38
CA GLY A 74 -8.85 4.79 -13.10
C GLY A 74 -7.48 5.40 -12.75
N THR A 75 -6.96 5.18 -11.54
CA THR A 75 -5.58 5.59 -11.19
C THR A 75 -4.53 4.71 -11.83
N PHE A 76 -4.96 3.56 -12.33
CA PHE A 76 -4.13 2.65 -13.06
C PHE A 76 -4.08 3.10 -14.52
N SER A 77 -3.19 4.05 -14.83
CA SER A 77 -2.93 4.57 -16.19
C SER A 77 -3.20 3.49 -17.26
N ALA A 78 -4.14 3.78 -18.17
CA ALA A 78 -4.56 2.92 -19.27
C ALA A 78 -3.44 2.79 -20.31
N SER A 79 -2.36 2.15 -19.88
CA SER A 79 -1.21 1.80 -20.69
C SER A 79 -1.61 0.60 -21.56
N ARG A 80 -1.35 0.69 -22.87
CA ARG A 80 -1.49 -0.44 -23.80
C ARG A 80 -0.41 -1.51 -23.56
N TYR A 81 0.52 -1.29 -22.63
CA TYR A 81 1.58 -2.23 -22.31
C TYR A 81 1.08 -3.36 -21.41
N PHE A 82 1.73 -4.52 -21.54
CA PHE A 82 1.43 -5.70 -20.75
C PHE A 82 1.69 -5.47 -19.26
N SER A 83 2.88 -4.95 -18.93
CA SER A 83 3.22 -4.54 -17.57
C SER A 83 2.75 -3.13 -17.31
N LYS A 84 2.11 -2.94 -16.16
CA LYS A 84 1.60 -1.64 -15.75
C LYS A 84 1.98 -1.37 -14.30
N ASP A 85 2.65 -0.24 -14.08
CA ASP A 85 3.14 0.23 -12.78
C ASP A 85 2.24 1.33 -12.24
N TYR A 86 1.96 1.27 -10.95
CA TYR A 86 0.96 2.11 -10.31
C TYR A 86 1.46 2.63 -9.00
N ILE A 87 1.16 3.91 -8.76
CA ILE A 87 1.41 4.57 -7.49
C ILE A 87 0.13 5.33 -7.16
N VAL A 88 -0.48 5.01 -6.03
CA VAL A 88 -1.74 5.59 -5.58
C VAL A 88 -1.53 6.20 -4.20
N PRO A 89 -1.82 7.49 -4.02
CA PRO A 89 -1.82 8.10 -2.69
C PRO A 89 -2.83 7.38 -1.80
N TYR A 90 -2.36 6.88 -0.66
CA TYR A 90 -3.23 6.22 0.31
C TYR A 90 -3.64 7.20 1.41
N ARG A 91 -2.67 7.84 2.06
CA ARG A 91 -2.91 8.75 3.16
C ARG A 91 -1.84 9.81 3.18
N SER A 92 -2.23 11.08 3.26
CA SER A 92 -1.31 12.20 3.38
C SER A 92 -1.61 13.03 4.61
N GLY A 93 -0.61 13.75 5.11
CA GLY A 93 -0.82 14.70 6.19
C GLY A 93 -1.01 14.07 7.58
N PHE A 94 -0.73 12.76 7.74
CA PHE A 94 -0.98 12.10 9.02
C PHE A 94 0.24 12.22 9.95
N ARG A 95 -0.04 12.33 11.25
CA ARG A 95 0.96 12.29 12.32
C ARG A 95 0.74 11.02 13.13
N PRO A 96 1.78 10.24 13.41
CA PRO A 96 1.63 9.06 14.26
C PRO A 96 1.23 9.53 15.66
N SER A 97 0.32 8.80 16.30
CA SER A 97 -0.12 9.10 17.67
C SER A 97 0.99 8.85 18.71
N GLU A 98 1.97 8.02 18.35
CA GLU A 98 3.15 7.71 19.14
C GLU A 98 4.35 7.44 18.21
N PRO A 99 5.56 7.91 18.58
CA PRO A 99 6.75 7.67 17.78
C PRO A 99 7.20 6.21 17.86
N GLY A 100 7.75 5.69 16.77
CA GLY A 100 8.44 4.40 16.73
C GLY A 100 8.14 3.58 15.48
N ARG A 101 8.33 2.26 15.61
CA ARG A 101 8.07 1.29 14.54
C ARG A 101 6.63 0.84 14.54
N TRP A 102 5.93 1.15 13.46
CA TRP A 102 4.57 0.70 13.20
C TRP A 102 4.59 -0.47 12.23
N THR A 103 3.66 -1.42 12.42
CA THR A 103 3.49 -2.54 11.48
C THR A 103 2.23 -2.33 10.67
N MET A 104 2.33 -2.31 9.36
CA MET A 104 1.17 -2.28 8.47
C MET A 104 1.03 -3.62 7.76
N LYS A 105 -0.12 -4.27 7.93
CA LYS A 105 -0.54 -5.44 7.17
C LYS A 105 -1.59 -5.01 6.14
N VAL A 106 -1.41 -5.41 4.90
CA VAL A 106 -2.37 -5.13 3.82
C VAL A 106 -2.80 -6.45 3.19
N THR A 107 -4.10 -6.67 3.10
CA THR A 107 -4.70 -7.84 2.45
C THR A 107 -5.45 -7.38 1.21
N VAL A 108 -5.13 -7.95 0.04
CA VAL A 108 -5.91 -7.71 -1.18
C VAL A 108 -7.12 -8.63 -1.15
N ILE A 109 -8.32 -8.06 -1.10
CA ILE A 109 -9.56 -8.83 -1.07
C ILE A 109 -9.81 -9.43 -2.45
N ARG A 110 -10.08 -10.74 -2.50
CA ARG A 110 -10.23 -11.51 -3.75
C ARG A 110 -9.04 -11.37 -4.68
N GLU A 111 -7.82 -11.46 -4.14
CA GLU A 111 -6.58 -11.33 -4.91
C GLU A 111 -6.50 -12.26 -6.12
N GLU A 112 -7.12 -13.44 -6.04
CA GLU A 112 -7.22 -14.40 -7.13
C GLU A 112 -7.92 -13.83 -8.38
N ALA A 113 -8.77 -12.81 -8.22
CA ALA A 113 -9.39 -12.09 -9.31
C ALA A 113 -8.45 -11.06 -9.96
N VAL A 114 -7.38 -10.64 -9.26
CA VAL A 114 -6.39 -9.67 -9.75
C VAL A 114 -5.25 -10.42 -10.45
N LYS A 115 -5.54 -10.93 -11.65
CA LYS A 115 -4.54 -11.66 -12.44
C LYS A 115 -3.33 -10.79 -12.74
N GLY A 116 -2.13 -11.35 -12.53
CA GLY A 116 -0.88 -10.68 -12.86
C GLY A 116 -0.34 -9.75 -11.78
N LEU A 117 -0.97 -9.66 -10.61
CA LEU A 117 -0.42 -8.91 -9.47
C LEU A 117 0.97 -9.43 -9.09
N ARG A 118 1.97 -8.54 -9.13
CA ARG A 118 3.37 -8.89 -8.85
C ARG A 118 3.82 -8.59 -7.42
N GLY A 119 2.94 -7.96 -6.64
CA GLY A 119 3.20 -7.59 -5.26
C GLY A 119 2.65 -6.22 -4.94
N LEU A 120 2.79 -5.85 -3.68
CA LEU A 120 2.37 -4.55 -3.17
C LEU A 120 3.56 -3.90 -2.48
N GLY A 121 3.71 -2.61 -2.69
CA GLY A 121 4.70 -1.79 -2.05
C GLY A 121 4.08 -0.58 -1.38
N VAL A 122 4.85 -0.05 -0.44
CA VAL A 122 4.51 1.11 0.36
C VAL A 122 5.66 2.09 0.29
N ARG A 123 5.34 3.34 -0.04
CA ARG A 123 6.26 4.46 0.02
C ARG A 123 5.85 5.35 1.19
N LEU A 124 6.76 5.50 2.16
CA LEU A 124 6.62 6.41 3.28
C LEU A 124 7.47 7.65 3.02
N SER A 125 6.81 8.80 2.94
CA SER A 125 7.44 10.10 2.76
C SER A 125 7.27 10.92 4.04
N ARG A 126 8.38 11.43 4.58
CA ARG A 126 8.36 12.40 5.68
C ARG A 126 8.45 13.80 5.08
N LYS A 127 7.54 14.69 5.46
CA LYS A 127 7.62 16.11 5.15
C LYS A 127 8.13 16.82 6.39
N ASP A 128 9.39 17.26 6.33
CA ASP A 128 9.94 18.13 7.34
C ASP A 128 9.17 19.46 7.27
N MET A 129 8.74 20.02 8.41
CA MET A 129 8.21 21.38 8.43
C MET A 129 9.33 22.32 8.02
N GLN A 130 9.28 22.85 6.79
CA GLN A 130 10.03 24.05 6.45
C GLN A 130 9.39 25.21 7.22
N ASN A 131 10.15 25.73 8.19
CA ASN A 131 9.93 27.07 8.75
C ASN A 131 10.10 28.13 7.67
#